data_AF-A0A699XHG1-F1
#
_entry.id   AF-A0A699XHG1-F1
#
_cell.length_a   1.000
_cell.length_b   1.000
_cell.length_c   1.000
_cell.angle_alpha   90.00
_cell.angle_beta   90.00
_cell.angle_gamma   90.00
#
_symmetry.space_group_name_H-M   'P 1'
#
loop_
_entity.id
_entity.type
_entity.pdbx_description
1 polymer ?
#
loop_
_entity_poly.entity_id
_entity_poly.type
_entity_poly.pdbx_seq_one_letter_code
_entity_poly.pdbx_strand_id
1 'polypeptide(L)'
;QFGVATSLIRFWETEFDELRPRKSKKGNRLFTQADVDTFRTIYHLVKERGYTIPGAREMLKQKGGQLKDKIDVIQSLEKVRG
;
A
#
# COMPACT_ATOMS: atom_id res chain seq x y z
N GLN A 1 -9.23 -9.05 4.16
CA GLN A 1 -8.49 -9.79 3.10
C GLN A 1 -8.62 -8.98 1.82
N PHE A 2 -7.51 -8.55 1.21
CA PHE A 2 -7.58 -7.89 -0.09
C PHE A 2 -7.89 -8.97 -1.11
N GLY A 3 -9.06 -8.94 -1.75
CA GLY A 3 -9.41 -9.86 -2.85
C GLY A 3 -8.62 -9.58 -4.13
N VAL A 4 -7.34 -9.22 -4.01
CA VAL A 4 -6.46 -8.86 -5.13
C VAL A 4 -5.66 -10.08 -5.57
N ALA A 5 -5.54 -10.24 -6.88
CA ALA A 5 -4.79 -11.35 -7.45
C ALA A 5 -3.29 -11.25 -7.11
N THR A 6 -2.64 -12.40 -6.88
CA THR A 6 -1.20 -12.46 -6.63
C THR A 6 -0.38 -11.87 -7.79
N SER A 7 -0.89 -11.90 -9.02
CA SER A 7 -0.29 -11.24 -10.18
C SER A 7 -0.28 -9.72 -10.06
N LEU A 8 -1.34 -9.12 -9.52
CA LEU A 8 -1.43 -7.68 -9.29
C LEU A 8 -0.44 -7.25 -8.19
N ILE A 9 -0.30 -8.06 -7.13
CA ILE A 9 0.69 -7.82 -6.08
C ILE A 9 2.10 -7.84 -6.67
N ARG A 10 2.43 -8.85 -7.49
CA ARG A 10 3.72 -8.93 -8.20
C ARG A 10 3.98 -7.72 -9.09
N PHE A 11 2.96 -7.28 -9.81
CA PHE A 11 3.06 -6.11 -10.67
C PHE A 11 3.30 -4.83 -9.85
N TRP A 12 2.62 -4.66 -8.73
CA TRP A 12 2.89 -3.51 -7.86
C TRP A 12 4.25 -3.57 -7.17
N GLU A 13 4.78 -4.73 -6.83
CA GLU A 13 6.16 -4.83 -6.32
C GLU A 13 7.22 -4.35 -7.33
N THR A 14 6.98 -4.53 -8.64
CA THR A 14 7.91 -4.05 -9.67
C THR A 14 7.74 -2.56 -9.96
N GLU A 15 6.54 -2.04 -9.75
CA GLU A 15 6.20 -0.65 -10.03
C GLU A 15 6.46 0.28 -8.84
N PHE A 16 6.25 -0.18 -7.61
CA PHE A 16 6.35 0.66 -6.41
C PHE A 16 7.59 0.26 -5.60
N ASP A 17 8.63 1.11 -5.63
CA ASP A 17 9.85 0.90 -4.83
C ASP A 17 9.59 0.83 -3.32
N GLU A 18 8.47 1.41 -2.87
CA GLU A 18 8.01 1.41 -1.48
C GLU A 18 7.42 0.05 -1.06
N LEU A 19 7.04 -0.79 -2.02
CA LEU A 19 6.59 -2.17 -1.84
C LEU A 19 7.73 -3.16 -2.14
N ARG A 20 8.87 -2.99 -1.47
CA ARG A 20 9.97 -3.95 -1.55
C ARG A 20 9.85 -4.96 -0.40
N PRO A 21 9.17 -6.10 -0.59
CA PRO A 21 9.04 -7.10 0.46
C PRO A 21 10.41 -7.58 0.89
N ARG A 22 10.63 -7.71 2.21
CA ARG A 22 11.83 -8.38 2.69
C ARG A 22 11.78 -9.85 2.26
N LYS A 23 12.85 -10.31 1.63
CA LYS A 23 13.03 -11.72 1.32
C LYS A 23 13.35 -12.47 2.61
N SER A 24 12.53 -13.46 2.95
CA SER A 24 12.88 -14.44 3.99
C SER A 24 14.10 -15.25 3.54
N LYS A 25 14.83 -15.88 4.49
CA LYS A 25 15.94 -16.80 4.20
C LYS A 25 15.56 -17.95 3.25
N LYS A 26 14.26 -18.28 3.14
CA LYS A 26 13.73 -19.32 2.24
C LYS A 26 13.20 -18.78 0.89
N GLY A 27 13.38 -17.49 0.59
CA GLY A 27 12.90 -16.87 -0.65
C GLY A 27 11.42 -16.44 -0.65
N ASN A 28 10.68 -16.70 0.43
CA ASN A 28 9.32 -16.22 0.60
C ASN A 28 9.27 -14.71 0.84
N ARG A 29 8.29 -14.06 0.25
CA ARG A 29 8.04 -12.62 0.42
C ARG A 29 7.30 -12.40 1.73
N LEU A 30 7.89 -11.61 2.62
CA LEU A 30 7.25 -11.20 3.86
C LEU A 30 6.80 -9.75 3.69
N PHE A 31 5.49 -9.56 3.71
CA PHE A 31 4.87 -8.24 3.79
C PHE A 31 4.69 -7.89 5.25
N THR A 32 5.22 -6.75 5.64
CA THR A 32 5.00 -6.12 6.93
C THR A 32 3.64 -5.41 6.95
N GLN A 33 3.18 -5.01 8.13
CA GLN A 33 1.97 -4.21 8.25
C GLN A 33 2.08 -2.90 7.44
N ALA A 34 3.27 -2.29 7.39
CA ALA A 34 3.51 -1.10 6.58
C ALA A 34 3.34 -1.37 5.07
N ASP A 35 3.79 -2.53 4.58
CA ASP A 35 3.57 -2.92 3.18
C ASP A 35 2.06 -3.04 2.90
N VAL A 36 1.31 -3.64 3.83
CA VAL A 36 -0.14 -3.80 3.73
C VAL A 36 -0.87 -2.44 3.68
N ASP A 37 -0.45 -1.46 4.47
CA ASP A 37 -1.03 -0.11 4.41
C ASP A 37 -0.67 0.63 3.11
N THR A 38 0.54 0.42 2.58
CA THR A 38 0.89 0.87 1.22
C THR A 38 0.01 0.20 0.17
N PHE A 39 -0.26 -1.10 0.27
CA PHE A 39 -1.19 -1.81 -0.61
C PHE A 39 -2.60 -1.23 -0.55
N ARG A 40 -3.13 -0.89 0.64
CA ARG A 40 -4.43 -0.20 0.80
C ARG A 40 -4.46 1.09 0.03
N THR A 41 -3.42 1.89 0.18
CA THR A 41 -3.29 3.19 -0.47
C THR A 41 -3.28 3.04 -1.98
N ILE A 42 -2.44 2.15 -2.52
CA ILE A 42 -2.38 1.91 -3.97
C ILE A 42 -3.74 1.45 -4.50
N TYR A 43 -4.38 0.52 -3.79
CA TYR A 43 -5.69 0.04 -4.16
C TYR A 43 -6.72 1.17 -4.20
N HIS A 44 -6.78 2.02 -3.17
CA HIS A 44 -7.69 3.16 -3.13
C HIS A 44 -7.41 4.14 -4.29
N LEU A 45 -6.15 4.46 -4.56
CA LEU A 45 -5.77 5.38 -5.63
C LEU A 45 -6.14 4.82 -7.02
N VAL A 46 -5.84 3.57 -7.28
CA VAL A 46 -6.00 3.00 -8.63
C VAL A 46 -7.43 2.51 -8.87
N LYS A 47 -8.06 1.86 -7.89
CA LYS A 47 -9.39 1.24 -8.05
C LYS A 47 -10.54 2.16 -7.67
N GLU A 48 -10.41 2.95 -6.61
CA GLU A 48 -11.50 3.80 -6.16
C GLU A 48 -11.41 5.21 -6.78
N ARG A 49 -10.20 5.74 -6.90
CA ARG A 49 -9.97 7.09 -7.42
C ARG A 49 -9.63 7.16 -8.91
N GLY A 50 -9.33 6.02 -9.54
CA GLY A 50 -9.04 5.94 -10.98
C GLY A 50 -7.68 6.51 -11.41
N TYR A 51 -6.73 6.63 -10.49
CA TYR A 51 -5.36 7.04 -10.85
C TYR A 51 -4.65 5.95 -11.67
N THR A 52 -3.77 6.39 -12.55
CA THR A 52 -2.83 5.50 -13.24
C THR A 52 -1.73 5.04 -12.28
N ILE A 53 -1.09 3.91 -12.58
CA ILE A 53 0.02 3.36 -11.78
C ILE A 53 1.16 4.39 -11.58
N PRO A 54 1.61 5.13 -12.60
CA PRO A 54 2.61 6.19 -12.41
C PRO A 54 2.11 7.31 -11.49
N GLY A 55 0.86 7.76 -11.64
CA GLY A 55 0.28 8.81 -10.81
C GLY A 55 0.14 8.39 -9.34
N ALA A 56 -0.28 7.15 -9.10
CA ALA A 56 -0.32 6.57 -7.76
C ALA A 56 1.08 6.46 -7.15
N ARG A 57 2.10 6.12 -7.96
CA ARG A 57 3.50 6.01 -7.54
C ARG A 57 4.06 7.37 -7.12
N GLU A 58 3.82 8.42 -7.90
CA GLU A 58 4.20 9.78 -7.53
C GLU A 58 3.50 10.22 -6.25
N MET A 59 2.19 9.96 -6.13
CA MET A 59 1.43 10.29 -4.93
C MET A 59 1.96 9.62 -3.68
N LEU A 60 2.34 8.34 -3.77
CA LEU A 60 2.97 7.60 -2.68
C LEU A 60 4.33 8.19 -2.31
N LYS A 61 5.20 8.40 -3.30
CA LYS A 61 6.54 8.95 -3.07
C LYS A 61 6.50 10.37 -2.48
N GLN A 62 5.54 11.18 -2.92
CA GLN A 62 5.40 12.57 -2.47
C GLN A 62 4.75 12.65 -1.07
N LYS A 63 3.91 11.67 -0.69
CA LYS A 63 3.18 11.68 0.58
C LYS A 63 3.57 10.57 1.55
N GLY A 64 4.61 9.77 1.28
CA GLY A 64 4.96 8.57 2.06
C GLY A 64 5.14 8.81 3.58
N GLY A 65 5.50 10.03 3.98
CA GLY A 65 5.43 10.48 5.37
C GLY A 65 4.03 10.92 5.80
N GLN A 66 3.48 11.96 5.18
CA GLN A 66 2.19 12.57 5.58
C GLN A 66 0.95 11.68 5.41
N LEU A 67 0.97 10.71 4.50
CA LEU A 67 -0.17 9.83 4.25
C LEU A 67 -0.28 8.75 5.32
N LYS A 68 0.85 8.26 5.85
CA LYS A 68 0.86 7.38 7.01
C LYS A 68 0.22 8.08 8.21
N ASP A 69 0.66 9.30 8.53
CA ASP A 69 0.07 10.08 9.62
C ASP A 69 -1.43 10.33 9.42
N LYS A 70 -1.88 10.66 8.20
CA LYS A 70 -3.31 10.84 7.93
C LYS A 70 -4.11 9.55 8.03
N ILE A 71 -3.58 8.43 7.56
CA ILE A 71 -4.25 7.13 7.62
C ILE A 71 -4.31 6.64 9.07
N ASP A 72 -3.24 6.76 9.85
CA ASP A 72 -3.21 6.40 11.27
C ASP A 72 -4.21 7.23 12.08
N VAL A 73 -4.32 8.54 11.79
CA VAL A 73 -5.32 9.41 12.43
C VAL A 73 -6.74 9.01 12.05
N ILE A 74 -7.01 8.73 10.77
CA ILE A 74 -8.34 8.30 10.33
C ILE A 74 -8.71 6.94 10.96
N GLN A 75 -7.81 5.97 10.97
CA GLN A 75 -8.06 4.66 11.57
C GLN A 75 -8.28 4.76 13.09
N SER A 76 -7.57 5.65 13.78
CA SER A 76 -7.77 5.91 15.20
C SER A 76 -9.12 6.57 15.49
N LEU A 77 -9.57 7.49 14.63
CA LEU A 77 -10.88 8.14 14.75
C LEU A 77 -12.04 7.18 14.48
N GLU A 78 -11.90 6.24 13.54
CA GLU A 78 -12.91 5.19 13.32
C GLU A 78 -13.00 4.22 14.50
N LYS A 79 -11.88 3.95 15.18
CA LYS A 79 -11.83 3.05 16.34
C LYS A 79 -12.46 3.61 17.62
N VAL A 80 -12.53 4.93 17.76
CA VAL A 80 -13.13 5.62 18.92
C VAL A 80 -14.64 5.82 18.75
N ARG A 81 -15.17 5.61 17.55
CA ARG A 81 -16.61 5.72 17.26
C ARG A 81 -17.39 4.41 17.45
N GLY A 82 -16.74 3.37 17.98
CA GLY A 82 -17.33 2.07 18.33
C GLY A 82 -17.54 1.91 19.82
#